data_AF-A0A8W8J745-F1
#
_entry.id   AF-A0A8W8J745-F1
#
_cell.length_a   1.000
_cell.length_b   1.000
_cell.length_c   1.000
_cell.angle_alpha   90.00
_cell.angle_beta   90.00
_cell.angle_gamma   90.00
#
_symmetry.space_group_name_H-M   'P 1'
#
loop_
_entity.id
_entity.type
_entity.pdbx_description
1 polymer ?
#
loop_
_entity_poly.entity_id
_entity_poly.type
_entity_poly.pdbx_seq_one_letter_code
_entity_poly.pdbx_strand_id
1 'polypeptide(L)' 'LRDFQDTKADVILKYTADEARNLKAYGELPESTRINENVNDDEDEHDIEFGNFDGDDDEIDEL' A
#
# COMPACT_ATOMS: atom_id res chain seq x y z
N LEU A 1 4.80 2.24 -21.05
CA LEU A 1 4.62 3.55 -20.41
C LEU A 1 3.60 4.33 -21.23
N ARG A 2 2.86 5.29 -20.65
CA ARG A 2 1.87 6.05 -21.43
C ARG A 2 2.58 6.92 -22.47
N ASP A 3 1.97 7.10 -23.65
CA ASP A 3 2.56 7.90 -24.75
C ASP A 3 2.60 9.41 -24.45
N PHE A 4 1.96 9.85 -23.37
CA PHE A 4 1.86 11.24 -22.93
C PHE A 4 2.22 11.36 -21.43
N GLN A 5 2.79 12.50 -21.03
CA GLN A 5 3.25 12.77 -19.65
C GLN A 5 4.32 11.78 -19.13
N ASP A 6 5.39 11.60 -19.89
CA ASP A 6 6.54 10.74 -19.53
C ASP A 6 7.17 11.08 -18.16
N THR A 7 6.96 12.31 -17.68
CA THR A 7 7.46 12.78 -16.37
C THR A 7 6.62 12.33 -15.17
N LYS A 8 5.51 11.59 -15.39
CA LYS A 8 4.59 11.16 -14.32
C LYS A 8 4.32 9.67 -14.43
N ALA A 9 4.11 9.04 -13.28
CA ALA A 9 3.68 7.66 -13.17
C ALA A 9 2.74 7.51 -11.99
N ASP A 10 1.87 6.50 -12.06
CA ASP A 10 1.00 6.10 -10.96
C ASP A 10 1.64 4.92 -10.23
N VAL A 11 1.51 4.88 -8.90
CA VAL A 11 1.92 3.71 -8.11
C VAL A 11 0.87 2.62 -8.29
N ILE A 12 1.28 1.46 -8.79
CA ILE A 12 0.38 0.32 -9.04
C ILE A 12 0.46 -0.70 -7.90
N LEU A 13 1.64 -0.90 -7.33
CA LEU A 13 1.90 -1.85 -6.25
C LEU A 13 3.02 -1.32 -5.34
N LYS A 14 2.87 -1.53 -4.03
CA LYS A 14 3.92 -1.33 -3.03
C LYS A 14 4.67 -2.66 -2.89
N TYR A 15 5.99 -2.63 -3.09
CA TYR A 15 6.84 -3.78 -2.86
C TYR A 15 7.37 -3.78 -1.43
N THR A 16 7.43 -4.97 -0.84
CA THR A 16 8.11 -5.18 0.45
C THR A 16 9.62 -5.01 0.30
N ALA A 17 10.33 -4.84 1.43
CA ALA A 17 11.79 -4.70 1.42
C ALA A 17 12.50 -5.91 0.78
N ASP A 18 11.98 -7.12 0.98
CA ASP A 18 12.53 -8.35 0.41
C ASP A 18 12.32 -8.42 -1.12
N GLU A 19 11.13 -8.05 -1.60
CA GLU A 19 10.85 -7.99 -3.04
C GLU A 19 11.71 -6.94 -3.74
N ALA A 20 11.93 -5.78 -3.11
CA ALA A 20 12.82 -4.75 -3.62
C ALA A 20 14.27 -5.25 -3.77
N ARG A 21 14.76 -6.14 -2.88
CA ARG A 21 16.08 -6.77 -3.02
C ARG A 21 16.11 -7.72 -4.21
N ASN A 22 15.03 -8.48 -4.44
CA ASN A 22 14.93 -9.35 -5.61
C ASN A 22 14.92 -8.53 -6.91
N LEU A 23 14.21 -7.41 -6.96
CA LEU A 23 14.21 -6.50 -8.13
C LEU A 23 15.60 -5.93 -8.41
N LYS A 24 16.37 -5.62 -7.37
CA LYS A 24 17.77 -5.23 -7.51
C LYS A 24 18.62 -6.38 -8.08
N ALA A 25 18.47 -7.58 -7.56
CA ALA A 25 19.19 -8.77 -8.04
C ALA A 25 18.84 -9.14 -9.49
N TYR A 26 17.61 -8.90 -9.93
CA TYR A 26 17.17 -9.10 -11.31
C TYR A 26 17.58 -7.97 -12.26
N GLY A 27 18.19 -6.90 -11.74
CA GLY A 27 18.64 -5.76 -12.54
C GLY A 27 17.52 -4.81 -12.97
N GLU A 28 16.33 -4.93 -12.37
CA GLU A 28 15.22 -4.00 -12.59
C GLU A 28 15.42 -2.69 -11.83
N LEU A 29 16.15 -2.72 -10.71
CA LEU A 29 16.59 -1.54 -9.97
C LEU A 29 18.12 -1.36 -10.08
N PRO A 30 18.61 -0.11 -10.19
CA PRO A 30 20.04 0.18 -10.16
C PRO A 30 20.73 -0.34 -8.89
N GLU A 31 22.00 -0.75 -9.01
CA GLU A 31 22.81 -1.22 -7.88
C GLU A 31 23.04 -0.17 -6.78
N SER A 32 22.98 1.12 -7.15
CA SER A 32 23.08 2.24 -6.21
C SER A 32 21.79 2.49 -5.43
N THR A 33 20.71 1.79 -5.74
CA THR A 33 19.42 1.94 -5.04
C THR A 33 19.58 1.49 -3.58
N ARG A 34 19.24 2.41 -2.68
CA ARG A 34 19.22 2.17 -1.23
C ARG A 34 17.80 1.80 -0.82
N ILE A 35 17.61 0.55 -0.40
CA ILE A 35 16.36 0.04 0.13
C ILE A 35 16.29 0.44 1.61
N ASN A 36 15.17 1.00 2.06
CA ASN A 36 14.94 1.30 3.46
C ASN A 36 14.23 0.11 4.11
N GLU A 37 14.97 -0.68 4.90
CA GLU A 37 14.49 -1.94 5.47
C GLU A 37 13.68 -1.75 6.76
N ASN A 38 13.69 -0.55 7.34
CA ASN A 38 13.02 -0.25 8.62
C ASN A 38 11.59 0.27 8.48
N VAL A 39 11.02 0.22 7.27
CA VAL A 39 9.60 0.58 7.08
C VAL A 39 8.81 -0.69 7.39
N ASN A 40 8.38 -0.83 8.65
CA ASN A 40 7.41 -1.88 9.01
C ASN A 40 6.14 -1.62 8.19
N ASP A 41 5.73 -2.58 7.37
CA ASP A 41 4.45 -2.54 6.66
C ASP A 41 3.26 -2.57 7.64
N ASP A 42 3.51 -2.87 8.92
CA ASP A 42 2.52 -2.93 9.99
C ASP A 42 2.02 -1.56 10.48
N GLU A 43 2.66 -0.44 10.11
CA GLU A 43 2.24 0.88 10.60
C GLU A 43 1.04 1.48 9.82
N ASP A 44 0.69 0.93 8.65
CA ASP A 44 -0.43 1.38 7.82
C ASP A 44 -1.63 0.40 7.83
N GLU A 45 -1.67 -0.56 8.76
CA GLU A 45 -2.88 -1.35 9.01
C GLU A 45 -3.86 -0.46 9.79
N HIS A 46 -4.51 0.44 9.06
CA HIS A 46 -5.76 1.10 9.46
C HIS A 46 -6.85 0.02 9.53
N ASP A 47 -6.71 -0.92 10.46
CA ASP A 47 -7.70 -1.96 10.71
C ASP A 47 -8.93 -1.25 11.29
N ILE A 48 -9.91 -1.00 10.44
CA ILE A 48 -11.21 -0.49 10.88
C ILE A 48 -11.91 -1.68 11.52
N GLU A 49 -11.76 -1.81 12.83
CA GLU A 49 -12.59 -2.72 13.61
C GLU A 49 -14.05 -2.25 13.47
N PHE A 50 -14.87 -3.05 12.78
CA PHE A 50 -16.32 -2.91 12.86
C PHE A 50 -16.69 -3.19 14.32
N GLY A 51 -16.90 -2.12 15.11
CA GLY A 51 -17.37 -2.24 16.48
C GLY A 51 -18.61 -3.12 16.48
N ASN A 52 -18.59 -4.19 17.30
CA ASN A 52 -19.71 -5.12 17.42
C ASN A 52 -20.99 -4.32 17.59
N PHE A 53 -21.81 -4.28 16.55
CA PHE A 53 -23.10 -3.62 16.56
C PHE A 53 -24.08 -4.54 17.28
N ASP A 54 -23.99 -4.58 18.61
CA ASP A 54 -25.07 -5.03 19.49
C ASP A 54 -26.04 -3.85 19.73
N GLY A 55 -26.35 -3.11 18.67
CA GLY A 55 -27.36 -2.06 18.68
C GLY A 55 -28.63 -2.63 18.06
N ASP A 56 -29.68 -2.77 18.84
CA ASP A 56 -31.03 -3.04 18.33
C ASP A 56 -31.37 -2.00 17.24
N ASP A 57 -31.34 -2.41 15.97
CA ASP A 57 -31.59 -1.59 14.76
C ASP A 57 -33.08 -1.33 14.55
N ASP A 58 -33.75 -0.76 15.55
CA ASP A 58 -35.19 -0.44 15.50
C ASP A 58 -35.48 1.07 15.61
N GLU A 59 -34.52 1.95 15.31
CA GLU A 59 -34.79 3.40 15.25
C GLU A 59 -34.03 4.09 14.11
N ILE A 60 -34.20 3.58 12.88
CA ILE A 60 -33.98 4.40 11.68
C ILE A 60 -35.25 5.24 11.51
N ASP A 61 -35.26 6.43 12.11
CA ASP A 61 -36.35 7.39 11.95
C ASP A 61 -36.64 7.63 10.46
N GLU A 62 -37.92 7.42 10.12
CA GLU A 62 -38.51 7.50 8.79
C GLU A 62 -38.13 8.82 8.07
N LEU A 63 -37.43 8.70 6.94
CA LEU A 63 -36.93 9.80 6.11
C LEU A 63 -38.03 10.37 5.19
#